data_AF-A0A961NEI6-F1
#
_entry.id   AF-A0A961NEI6-F1
#
_cell.length_a   1.000
_cell.length_b   1.000
_cell.length_c   1.000
_cell.angle_alpha   90.00
_cell.angle_beta   90.00
_cell.angle_gamma   90.00
#
_symmetry.space_group_name_H-M   'P 1'
#
loop_
_entity.id
_entity.type
_entity.pdbx_description
1 polymer ?
#
loop_
_entity_poly.entity_id
_entity_poly.type
_entity_poly.pdbx_seq_one_letter_code
_entity_poly.pdbx_strand_id
1 'polypeptide(L)' 'DLARRNGTDLDAYRRVLACRPETMRAALAHLRERYGGVGAYLDTIGLTPEQQRRLSDRLLR' A
#
# COMPACT_ATOMS: atom_id res chain seq x y z
N ASP A 1 22.08 -14.62 7.80
CA ASP A 1 22.23 -15.53 8.96
C ASP A 1 22.23 -14.82 10.33
N LEU A 2 21.84 -13.54 10.44
CA LEU A 2 21.74 -12.86 11.75
C LEU A 2 20.35 -13.00 12.43
N ALA A 3 19.29 -13.25 11.64
CA ALA A 3 17.91 -13.37 12.14
C ALA A 3 17.57 -14.75 12.73
N ARG A 4 18.45 -15.75 12.58
CA ARG A 4 18.20 -17.13 13.06
C ARG A 4 18.67 -17.39 14.50
N ARG A 5 19.54 -16.54 15.06
CA ARG A 5 20.27 -16.88 16.30
C ARG A 5 19.59 -16.47 17.62
N ASN A 6 18.59 -15.60 17.61
CA ASN A 6 17.94 -15.10 18.85
C ASN A 6 16.40 -15.20 18.84
N GLY A 7 15.81 -16.23 18.20
CA GLY A 7 14.39 -16.57 18.34
C GLY A 7 13.44 -15.37 18.34
N THR A 8 13.48 -14.53 17.30
CA THR A 8 12.62 -13.35 17.20
C THR A 8 11.16 -13.80 17.24
N ASP A 9 10.39 -13.30 18.22
CA ASP A 9 8.94 -13.49 18.30
C ASP A 9 8.29 -12.87 17.05
N LEU A 10 8.02 -13.75 16.08
CA LEU A 10 7.43 -13.39 14.79
C LEU A 10 6.04 -12.76 14.96
N ASP A 11 5.31 -13.08 16.04
CA ASP A 11 4.00 -12.53 16.32
C ASP A 11 4.08 -11.11 16.91
N ALA A 12 5.10 -10.81 17.72
CA ALA A 12 5.41 -9.44 18.10
C ALA A 12 5.79 -8.59 16.88
N TYR A 13 6.60 -9.13 15.98
CA TYR A 13 7.00 -8.45 14.75
C TYR A 13 5.82 -8.22 13.80
N ARG A 14 4.92 -9.22 13.67
CA ARG A 14 3.70 -9.13 12.85
C ARG A 14 2.74 -8.06 13.37
N ARG A 15 2.65 -7.86 14.68
CA ARG A 15 1.84 -6.80 15.30
C ARG A 15 2.38 -5.39 15.02
N VAL A 16 3.70 -5.22 15.05
CA VAL A 16 4.34 -3.94 14.69
C VAL A 16 4.14 -3.63 13.20
N LEU A 17 4.19 -4.64 12.34
CA LEU A 17 3.96 -4.49 10.91
C LEU A 17 2.47 -4.45 10.52
N ALA A 18 1.56 -4.71 11.46
CA ALA A 18 0.13 -4.70 11.17
C ALA A 18 -0.32 -3.26 10.95
N CYS A 19 -0.73 -2.94 9.71
CA CYS A 19 -1.40 -1.69 9.42
C CYS A 19 -2.80 -1.72 10.04
N ARG A 20 -3.08 -0.81 10.97
CA ARG A 20 -4.43 -0.65 11.52
C ARG A 20 -5.39 -0.21 10.40
N PRO A 21 -6.63 -0.75 10.33
CA PRO A 21 -7.61 -0.36 9.30
C PRO A 21 -7.82 1.15 9.21
N GLU A 22 -7.78 1.86 10.33
CA GLU A 22 -7.95 3.31 10.42
C GLU A 22 -6.83 4.05 9.68
N THR A 23 -5.58 3.54 9.74
CA THR A 23 -4.45 4.11 9.02
C THR A 23 -4.66 4.02 7.51
N MET A 24 -5.12 2.87 7.01
CA MET A 24 -5.41 2.70 5.58
C MET A 24 -6.58 3.58 5.13
N ARG A 25 -7.64 3.68 5.95
CA ARG A 25 -8.77 4.59 5.67
C ARG A 25 -8.33 6.05 5.59
N ALA A 26 -7.47 6.49 6.52
CA ALA A 26 -6.93 7.85 6.52
C ALA A 26 -6.09 8.12 5.27
N ALA A 27 -5.26 7.17 4.85
CA ALA A 27 -4.50 7.27 3.60
C ALA A 27 -5.41 7.42 2.37
N LEU A 28 -6.45 6.57 2.26
CA LEU A 28 -7.41 6.65 1.16
C LEU A 28 -8.21 7.96 1.15
N ALA A 29 -8.59 8.46 2.33
CA ALA A 29 -9.25 9.76 2.48
C ALA A 29 -8.34 10.90 2.00
N HIS A 30 -7.08 10.91 2.43
CA HIS A 30 -6.10 11.90 1.98
C HIS A 30 -5.90 11.87 0.46
N LEU A 31 -5.80 10.69 -0.16
CA LEU A 31 -5.69 10.57 -1.61
C LEU A 31 -6.90 11.17 -2.34
N ARG A 32 -8.11 10.94 -1.81
CA ARG A 32 -9.34 11.50 -2.37
C ARG A 32 -9.39 13.03 -2.21
N GLU A 33 -9.08 13.54 -1.03
CA GLU A 33 -9.15 14.98 -0.74
C GLU A 33 -8.07 15.78 -1.48
N ARG A 34 -6.84 15.26 -1.55
CA ARG A 34 -5.70 16.01 -2.08
C ARG A 34 -5.52 15.87 -3.59
N TYR A 35 -5.88 14.71 -4.14
CA TYR A 35 -5.62 14.37 -5.54
C TYR A 35 -6.88 14.02 -6.33
N GLY A 36 -8.04 13.90 -5.69
CA GLY A 36 -9.28 13.45 -6.37
C GLY A 36 -9.44 11.93 -6.43
N GLY A 37 -8.55 11.17 -5.78
CA GLY A 37 -8.64 9.72 -5.64
C GLY A 37 -7.39 8.98 -6.11
N VAL A 38 -7.44 7.65 -6.06
CA VAL A 38 -6.29 6.79 -6.36
C VAL A 38 -5.83 6.93 -7.82
N GLY A 39 -6.74 6.92 -8.79
CA GLY A 39 -6.38 7.04 -10.21
C GLY A 39 -5.71 8.38 -10.53
N ALA A 40 -6.24 9.48 -10.00
CA ALA A 40 -5.68 10.81 -10.18
C ALA A 40 -4.33 10.99 -9.45
N TYR A 41 -4.15 10.34 -8.30
CA TYR A 41 -2.84 10.25 -7.65
C TYR A 41 -1.82 9.50 -8.53
N LEU A 42 -2.19 8.35 -9.11
CA LEU A 42 -1.32 7.57 -9.99
C LEU A 42 -0.90 8.38 -11.23
N ASP A 43 -1.83 9.14 -11.81
CA ASP A 43 -1.54 10.06 -12.92
C ASP A 43 -0.55 11.17 -12.48
N THR A 44 -0.80 11.77 -11.31
CA THR A 44 0.07 12.83 -10.74
C THR A 44 1.52 12.37 -10.53
N ILE A 45 1.72 11.10 -10.16
CA ILE A 45 3.08 10.53 -9.97
C ILE A 45 3.67 9.93 -11.26
N GLY A 46 3.01 10.14 -12.41
CA GLY A 46 3.54 9.83 -13.74
C GLY A 46 3.14 8.49 -14.33
N LEU A 47 2.12 7.78 -13.80
CA LEU A 47 1.60 6.59 -14.45
C LEU A 47 0.61 6.96 -15.55
N THR A 48 0.97 6.62 -16.77
CA THR A 48 0.09 6.75 -17.95
C THR A 48 -1.19 5.92 -17.80
N PRO A 49 -2.29 6.30 -18.48
CA PRO A 49 -3.52 5.51 -18.50
C PRO A 49 -3.31 4.05 -18.90
N GLU A 50 -2.41 3.78 -19.85
CA GLU A 50 -2.03 2.44 -20.31
C GLU A 50 -1.40 1.61 -19.18
N GLN A 51 -0.47 2.21 -18.43
CA GLN A 51 0.18 1.56 -17.30
C GLN A 51 -0.80 1.27 -16.16
N GLN A 52 -1.73 2.20 -15.88
CA GLN A 52 -2.77 2.00 -14.87
C GLN A 52 -3.72 0.86 -15.23
N ARG A 53 -4.14 0.77 -16.51
CA ARG A 53 -4.96 -0.35 -17.00
C ARG A 53 -4.21 -1.68 -16.86
N ARG A 54 -2.97 -1.75 -17.35
CA ARG A 54 -2.14 -2.96 -17.24
C ARG A 54 -1.91 -3.39 -15.78
N LEU A 55 -1.72 -2.42 -14.88
CA LEU A 55 -1.57 -2.71 -13.45
C LEU A 55 -2.86 -3.29 -12.86
N SER A 56 -4.01 -2.70 -13.19
CA SER A 56 -5.32 -3.17 -12.73
C SER A 56 -5.61 -4.58 -13.23
N ASP A 57 -5.38 -4.84 -14.52
CA ASP A 57 -5.54 -6.15 -15.12
C ASP A 57 -4.66 -7.21 -14.46
N ARG A 58 -3.47 -6.85 -13.99
CA ARG A 58 -2.55 -7.77 -13.30
C ARG A 58 -2.96 -8.06 -11.86
N LEU A 59 -3.57 -7.11 -11.16
CA LEU A 59 -3.85 -7.22 -9.72
C LEU A 59 -5.27 -7.73 -9.42
N LEU A 60 -6.21 -7.55 -10.36
CA LEU A 60 -7.61 -7.92 -10.20
C LEU A 60 -7.98 -9.22 -10.93
N ARG A 61 -7.01 -9.84 -11.63
CA ARG A 61 -7.09 -11.19 -12.18
C ARG A 61 -6.35 -12.16 -11.26
#